data_AF-P24574-F1
#
_entry.id   AF-P24574-F1
#
_cell.length_a   1.000
_cell.length_b   1.000
_cell.length_c   1.000
_cell.angle_alpha   90.00
_cell.angle_beta   90.00
_cell.angle_gamma   90.00
#
_symmetry.space_group_name_H-M   'P 1'
#
loop_
_entity.id
_entity.type
_entity.pdbx_description
1 polymer ?
#
loop_
_entity_poly.entity_id
_entity_poly.type
_entity_poly.pdbx_seq_one_letter_code
_entity_poly.pdbx_strand_id
1 'polypeptide(L)'
;MSVTDKRDEMSTARDKFAESQQEFESYADEFAADITAKQDDVSDLVDAITDFQAEMTNTTDAFHTYGDEFAAEVDHLRADIDAQRDVIREMQDAFEAYADIFATDIADKQDIGNLLAAIEALRTEMNSTHGAFEAYADDFAADVAALRDISDLVAAIDDFQEEFIAVQDAFDNYAGDFDAEIDQLHAAIADQHDSFDATADAFAEYRDEFYRIEVEALLEAINDFQQDIGDFRAEFETTEDAFVAFARDFYGHEITAEEGAAEAEAEPVEADADVEAEAEVSPDEAGGESAGTEEEETEPAEVETAAPEVEGSPADTADEAEDTEAEEETEEEAPEDMVQCRVCGEYYQAITEPHLQTHDMTIQEYRDEYGEDVPLRPDDKT
;
A
#
# COMPACT_ATOMS: atom_id res chain seq x y z
N MET A 1 60.21 -4.91 191.45
CA MET A 1 60.68 -4.46 190.13
C MET A 1 61.59 -3.28 190.32
N SER A 2 62.85 -3.41 189.91
CA SER A 2 63.81 -2.31 189.95
C SER A 2 63.43 -1.24 188.93
N VAL A 3 63.75 0.02 189.20
CA VAL A 3 63.61 1.12 188.22
C VAL A 3 64.39 0.80 186.93
N THR A 4 65.49 0.04 187.04
CA THR A 4 66.30 -0.41 185.89
C THR A 4 65.54 -1.40 185.01
N ASP A 5 64.91 -2.43 185.60
CA ASP A 5 64.11 -3.41 184.83
C ASP A 5 63.00 -2.72 184.03
N LYS A 6 62.36 -1.71 184.65
CA LYS A 6 61.27 -0.95 184.01
C LYS A 6 61.78 -0.04 182.89
N ARG A 7 63.03 0.43 182.96
CA ARG A 7 63.66 1.21 181.88
C ARG A 7 64.03 0.30 180.70
N ASP A 8 64.58 -0.88 180.96
CA ASP A 8 64.96 -1.82 179.90
C ASP A 8 63.72 -2.38 179.20
N GLU A 9 62.65 -2.65 179.95
CA GLU A 9 61.34 -3.03 179.40
C GLU A 9 60.75 -1.90 178.54
N MET A 10 60.85 -0.63 178.97
CA MET A 10 60.46 0.51 178.14
C MET A 10 61.34 0.70 176.90
N SER A 11 62.65 0.47 176.99
CA SER A 11 63.54 0.55 175.82
C SER A 11 63.19 -0.55 174.82
N THR A 12 63.01 -1.78 175.30
CA THR A 12 62.59 -2.92 174.46
C THR A 12 61.23 -2.67 173.84
N ALA A 13 60.26 -2.13 174.59
CA ALA A 13 58.95 -1.77 174.07
C ALA A 13 59.04 -0.66 173.03
N ARG A 14 59.91 0.34 173.23
CA ARG A 14 60.15 1.42 172.27
C ARG A 14 60.82 0.89 171.00
N ASP A 15 61.80 0.01 171.12
CA ASP A 15 62.52 -0.56 169.97
C ASP A 15 61.59 -1.49 169.18
N LYS A 16 60.75 -2.30 169.86
CA LYS A 16 59.66 -3.06 169.21
C LYS A 16 58.63 -2.15 168.55
N PHE A 17 58.27 -1.04 169.18
CA PHE A 17 57.35 -0.07 168.59
C PHE A 17 57.97 0.59 167.35
N ALA A 18 59.27 0.90 167.37
CA ALA A 18 59.98 1.44 166.22
C ALA A 18 60.10 0.41 165.08
N GLU A 19 60.35 -0.86 165.40
CA GLU A 19 60.35 -1.96 164.44
C GLU A 19 58.96 -2.16 163.82
N SER A 20 57.89 -2.20 164.63
CA SER A 20 56.52 -2.24 164.12
C SER A 20 56.15 -0.98 163.33
N GLN A 21 56.63 0.20 163.71
CA GLN A 21 56.42 1.42 162.94
C GLN A 21 57.10 1.33 161.58
N GLN A 22 58.35 0.84 161.52
CA GLN A 22 59.09 0.67 160.27
C GLN A 22 58.47 -0.42 159.39
N GLU A 23 58.00 -1.52 159.96
CA GLU A 23 57.25 -2.56 159.25
C GLU A 23 55.94 -2.00 158.70
N PHE A 24 55.22 -1.17 159.47
CA PHE A 24 54.00 -0.52 159.02
C PHE A 24 54.26 0.51 157.92
N GLU A 25 55.33 1.30 158.01
CA GLU A 25 55.77 2.21 156.95
C GLU A 25 56.15 1.45 155.68
N SER A 26 56.87 0.33 155.81
CA SER A 26 57.19 -0.55 154.66
C SER A 26 55.92 -1.14 154.03
N TYR A 27 54.95 -1.57 154.84
CA TYR A 27 53.68 -2.09 154.33
C TYR A 27 52.84 -0.99 153.68
N ALA A 28 52.89 0.23 154.22
CA ALA A 28 52.21 1.39 153.65
C ALA A 28 52.84 1.80 152.31
N ASP A 29 54.17 1.76 152.18
CA ASP A 29 54.90 2.03 150.94
C ASP A 29 54.61 0.94 149.89
N GLU A 30 54.62 -0.34 150.28
CA GLU A 30 54.26 -1.45 149.39
C GLU A 30 52.80 -1.37 148.95
N PHE A 31 51.89 -1.04 149.86
CA PHE A 31 50.48 -0.83 149.54
C PHE A 31 50.29 0.37 148.60
N ALA A 32 51.00 1.48 148.82
CA ALA A 32 50.97 2.62 147.92
C ALA A 32 51.47 2.26 146.52
N ALA A 33 52.56 1.48 146.43
CA ALA A 33 53.09 0.97 145.17
C ALA A 33 52.10 0.02 144.45
N ASP A 34 51.45 -0.91 145.18
CA ASP A 34 50.41 -1.79 144.62
C ASP A 34 49.19 -0.99 144.13
N ILE A 35 48.79 0.06 144.86
CA ILE A 35 47.71 0.95 144.42
C ILE A 35 48.10 1.70 143.15
N THR A 36 49.32 2.24 143.05
CA THR A 36 49.81 2.91 141.83
C THR A 36 49.87 1.93 140.66
N ALA A 37 50.45 0.73 140.85
CA ALA A 37 50.50 -0.28 139.79
C ALA A 37 49.09 -0.69 139.32
N LYS A 38 48.13 -0.84 140.25
CA LYS A 38 46.73 -1.12 139.90
C LYS A 38 46.06 0.05 139.21
N GLN A 39 46.40 1.28 139.55
CA GLN A 39 45.89 2.47 138.85
C GLN A 39 46.42 2.51 137.41
N ASP A 40 47.70 2.19 137.21
CA ASP A 40 48.31 2.10 135.88
C ASP A 40 47.67 0.96 135.06
N ASP A 41 47.53 -0.24 135.62
CA ASP A 41 46.85 -1.37 134.97
C ASP A 41 45.39 -1.05 134.59
N VAL A 42 44.67 -0.35 135.47
CA VAL A 42 43.29 0.09 135.18
C VAL A 42 43.28 1.16 134.10
N SER A 43 44.25 2.08 134.09
CA SER A 43 44.40 3.08 133.03
C SER A 43 44.64 2.42 131.68
N ASP A 44 45.60 1.49 131.62
CA ASP A 44 45.92 0.73 130.41
C ASP A 44 44.73 -0.08 129.90
N LEU A 45 43.95 -0.69 130.82
CA LEU A 45 42.73 -1.40 130.46
C LEU A 45 41.64 -0.46 129.93
N VAL A 46 41.48 0.73 130.53
CA VAL A 46 40.52 1.74 130.06
C VAL A 46 40.90 2.26 128.69
N ASP A 47 42.19 2.49 128.44
CA ASP A 47 42.70 2.90 127.13
C ASP A 47 42.45 1.80 126.09
N ALA A 48 42.77 0.54 126.41
CA ALA A 48 42.49 -0.60 125.53
C ALA A 48 40.99 -0.78 125.23
N ILE A 49 40.11 -0.57 126.22
CA ILE A 49 38.65 -0.59 126.02
C ILE A 49 38.22 0.56 125.10
N THR A 50 38.81 1.74 125.27
CA THR A 50 38.51 2.92 124.43
C THR A 50 38.94 2.68 122.99
N ASP A 51 40.14 2.13 122.77
CA ASP A 51 40.63 1.76 121.45
C ASP A 51 39.75 0.69 120.79
N PHE A 52 39.34 -0.34 121.54
CA PHE A 52 38.43 -1.37 121.04
C PHE A 52 37.05 -0.80 120.67
N GLN A 53 36.52 0.14 121.47
CA GLN A 53 35.28 0.84 121.14
C GLN A 53 35.41 1.69 119.87
N ALA A 54 36.54 2.37 119.68
CA ALA A 54 36.83 3.11 118.47
C ALA A 54 36.92 2.17 117.25
N GLU A 55 37.61 1.03 117.37
CA GLU A 55 37.71 0.02 116.31
C GLU A 55 36.34 -0.56 115.94
N MET A 56 35.51 -0.92 116.92
CA MET A 56 34.14 -1.39 116.67
C MET A 56 33.27 -0.32 115.99
N THR A 57 33.41 0.95 116.41
CA THR A 57 32.69 2.07 115.79
C THR A 57 33.12 2.25 114.33
N ASN A 58 34.43 2.32 114.07
CA ASN A 58 34.98 2.44 112.72
C ASN A 58 34.57 1.25 111.83
N THR A 59 34.56 0.04 112.38
CA THR A 59 34.13 -1.16 111.65
C THR A 59 32.64 -1.10 111.32
N THR A 60 31.82 -0.66 112.28
CA THR A 60 30.37 -0.49 112.08
C THR A 60 30.08 0.58 111.02
N ASP A 61 30.78 1.71 111.07
CA ASP A 61 30.68 2.79 110.08
C ASP A 61 31.11 2.33 108.68
N ALA A 62 32.16 1.50 108.59
CA ALA A 62 32.60 0.90 107.34
C ALA A 62 31.57 -0.07 106.77
N PHE A 63 30.94 -0.91 107.61
CA PHE A 63 29.85 -1.79 107.17
C PHE A 63 28.61 -1.02 106.73
N HIS A 64 28.26 0.09 107.41
CA HIS A 64 27.17 0.96 106.97
C HIS A 64 27.48 1.60 105.62
N THR A 65 28.69 2.14 105.45
CA THR A 65 29.14 2.74 104.19
C THR A 65 29.09 1.72 103.05
N TYR A 66 29.63 0.51 103.26
CA TYR A 66 29.54 -0.57 102.28
C TYR A 66 28.09 -0.98 101.97
N GLY A 67 27.23 -1.01 103.00
CA GLY A 67 25.81 -1.31 102.83
C GLY A 67 25.08 -0.27 101.97
N ASP A 68 25.38 1.01 102.17
CA ASP A 68 24.82 2.12 101.40
C ASP A 68 25.34 2.10 99.95
N GLU A 69 26.64 1.85 99.75
CA GLU A 69 27.25 1.68 98.42
C GLU A 69 26.63 0.50 97.66
N PHE A 70 26.49 -0.65 98.33
CA PHE A 70 25.87 -1.83 97.74
C PHE A 70 24.39 -1.59 97.37
N ALA A 71 23.64 -0.90 98.23
CA ALA A 71 22.26 -0.54 97.94
C ALA A 71 22.16 0.38 96.71
N ALA A 72 23.05 1.38 96.62
CA ALA A 72 23.13 2.27 95.46
C ALA A 72 23.49 1.53 94.16
N GLU A 73 24.44 0.58 94.21
CA GLU A 73 24.80 -0.26 93.07
C GLU A 73 23.63 -1.17 92.63
N VAL A 74 22.89 -1.75 93.58
CA VAL A 74 21.70 -2.57 93.28
C VAL A 74 20.60 -1.73 92.63
N ASP A 75 20.37 -0.51 93.12
CA ASP A 75 19.39 0.39 92.53
C ASP A 75 19.81 0.86 91.14
N HIS A 76 21.10 1.13 90.92
CA HIS A 76 21.66 1.40 89.59
C HIS A 76 21.45 0.21 88.64
N LEU A 77 21.79 -1.01 89.07
CA LEU A 77 21.61 -2.21 88.25
C LEU A 77 20.13 -2.44 87.90
N ARG A 78 19.21 -2.19 88.83
CA ARG A 78 17.77 -2.28 88.55
C ARG A 78 17.34 -1.24 87.51
N ALA A 79 17.79 -0.01 87.65
CA ALA A 79 17.51 1.04 86.68
C ALA A 79 18.04 0.68 85.27
N ASP A 80 19.25 0.12 85.18
CA ASP A 80 19.82 -0.36 83.92
C ASP A 80 19.01 -1.50 83.30
N ILE A 81 18.56 -2.47 84.12
CA ILE A 81 17.73 -3.58 83.65
C ILE A 81 16.39 -3.07 83.12
N ASP A 82 15.76 -2.11 83.80
CA ASP A 82 14.50 -1.53 83.36
C ASP A 82 14.69 -0.73 82.06
N ALA A 83 15.76 0.06 81.95
CA ALA A 83 16.10 0.75 80.71
C ALA A 83 16.36 -0.23 79.54
N GLN A 84 17.06 -1.34 79.78
CA GLN A 84 17.27 -2.37 78.76
C GLN A 84 15.97 -3.06 78.35
N ARG A 85 15.05 -3.31 79.29
CA ARG A 85 13.72 -3.85 78.97
C ARG A 85 12.91 -2.92 78.11
N ASP A 86 12.98 -1.62 78.36
CA ASP A 86 12.32 -0.61 77.54
C ASP A 86 12.89 -0.59 76.12
N VAL A 87 14.22 -0.63 75.97
CA VAL A 87 14.88 -0.73 74.65
C VAL A 87 14.48 -2.01 73.90
N ILE A 88 14.42 -3.16 74.59
CA ILE A 88 13.99 -4.42 73.97
C ILE A 88 12.53 -4.32 73.51
N ARG A 89 11.66 -3.68 74.31
CA ARG A 89 10.25 -3.49 73.96
C ARG A 89 10.09 -2.57 72.75
N GLU A 90 10.80 -1.45 72.72
CA GLU A 90 10.82 -0.53 71.57
C GLU A 90 11.30 -1.23 70.30
N MET A 91 12.34 -2.06 70.41
CA MET A 91 12.83 -2.86 69.29
C MET A 91 11.79 -3.88 68.81
N GLN A 92 11.08 -4.54 69.73
CA GLN A 92 9.99 -5.47 69.38
C GLN A 92 8.85 -4.75 68.65
N ASP A 93 8.42 -3.59 69.15
CA ASP A 93 7.38 -2.78 68.51
C ASP A 93 7.81 -2.33 67.10
N ALA A 94 9.08 -1.96 66.92
CA ALA A 94 9.62 -1.61 65.61
C ALA A 94 9.67 -2.80 64.64
N PHE A 95 10.03 -4.00 65.12
CA PHE A 95 10.03 -5.21 64.30
C PHE A 95 8.61 -5.64 63.91
N GLU A 96 7.64 -5.51 64.81
CA GLU A 96 6.24 -5.81 64.50
C GLU A 96 5.70 -4.84 63.43
N ALA A 97 5.96 -3.54 63.59
CA ALA A 97 5.58 -2.54 62.60
C ALA A 97 6.23 -2.80 61.23
N TYR A 98 7.50 -3.21 61.22
CA TYR A 98 8.18 -3.60 59.98
C TYR A 98 7.55 -4.86 59.36
N ALA A 99 7.19 -5.85 60.17
CA ALA A 99 6.54 -7.07 59.70
C ALA A 99 5.17 -6.79 59.07
N ASP A 100 4.37 -5.89 59.66
CA ASP A 100 3.08 -5.45 59.10
C ASP A 100 3.24 -4.74 57.75
N ILE A 101 4.22 -3.83 57.64
CA ILE A 101 4.55 -3.15 56.38
C ILE A 101 4.99 -4.18 55.34
N PHE A 102 5.88 -5.10 55.71
CA PHE A 102 6.38 -6.12 54.81
C PHE A 102 5.27 -7.08 54.34
N ALA A 103 4.35 -7.46 55.23
CA ALA A 103 3.19 -8.28 54.87
C ALA A 103 2.26 -7.55 53.90
N THR A 104 2.04 -6.24 54.10
CA THR A 104 1.26 -5.38 53.20
C THR A 104 1.94 -5.28 51.83
N ASP A 105 3.24 -4.98 51.79
CA ASP A 105 4.02 -4.92 50.55
C ASP A 105 4.01 -6.25 49.78
N ILE A 106 4.08 -7.39 50.50
CA ILE A 106 3.95 -8.71 49.88
C ILE A 106 2.56 -8.90 49.30
N ALA A 107 1.50 -8.55 50.04
CA ALA A 107 0.12 -8.68 49.56
C ALA A 107 -0.12 -7.83 48.31
N ASP A 108 0.36 -6.58 48.30
CA ASP A 108 0.26 -5.67 47.16
C ASP A 108 1.05 -6.18 45.95
N LYS A 109 2.23 -6.76 46.17
CA LYS A 109 3.03 -7.39 45.09
C LYS A 109 2.46 -8.71 44.60
N GLN A 110 1.76 -9.45 45.46
CA GLN A 110 1.05 -10.68 45.10
C GLN A 110 -0.28 -10.41 44.40
N ASP A 111 -0.85 -9.21 44.54
CA ASP A 111 -2.01 -8.75 43.80
C ASP A 111 -1.65 -8.42 42.34
N ILE A 112 -1.32 -9.49 41.60
CA ILE A 112 -1.12 -9.48 40.15
C ILE A 112 -2.46 -9.57 39.40
N GLY A 113 -3.61 -9.49 40.09
CA GLY A 113 -4.92 -9.66 39.48
C GLY A 113 -5.18 -8.63 38.38
N ASN A 114 -4.78 -7.38 38.61
CA ASN A 114 -4.88 -6.31 37.61
C ASN A 114 -3.99 -6.58 36.38
N LEU A 115 -2.78 -7.10 36.59
CA LEU A 115 -1.87 -7.44 35.48
C LEU A 115 -2.42 -8.60 34.66
N LEU A 116 -2.94 -9.65 35.31
CA LEU A 116 -3.56 -10.79 34.64
C LEU A 116 -4.80 -10.37 33.84
N ALA A 117 -5.66 -9.52 34.41
CA ALA A 117 -6.82 -8.97 33.71
C ALA A 117 -6.41 -8.13 32.50
N ALA A 118 -5.35 -7.32 32.61
CA ALA A 118 -4.82 -6.55 31.49
C ALA A 118 -4.26 -7.44 30.37
N ILE A 119 -3.54 -8.53 30.72
CA ILE A 119 -3.03 -9.51 29.76
C ILE A 119 -4.19 -10.22 29.03
N GLU A 120 -5.24 -10.59 29.74
CA GLU A 120 -6.41 -11.24 29.14
C GLU A 120 -7.19 -10.29 28.22
N ALA A 121 -7.31 -9.01 28.60
CA ALA A 121 -7.89 -7.98 27.75
C ALA A 121 -7.07 -7.79 26.46
N LEU A 122 -5.74 -7.65 26.56
CA LEU A 122 -4.85 -7.54 25.41
C LEU A 122 -4.95 -8.76 24.49
N ARG A 123 -4.99 -9.97 25.05
CA ARG A 123 -5.14 -11.20 24.26
C ARG A 123 -6.47 -11.25 23.52
N THR A 124 -7.54 -10.78 24.15
CA THR A 124 -8.87 -10.70 23.54
C THR A 124 -8.87 -9.71 22.37
N GLU A 125 -8.26 -8.55 22.56
CA GLU A 125 -8.08 -7.54 21.50
C GLU A 125 -7.26 -8.08 20.33
N MET A 126 -6.10 -8.70 20.59
CA MET A 126 -5.27 -9.31 19.56
C MET A 126 -6.01 -10.38 18.74
N ASN A 127 -6.78 -11.25 19.41
CA ASN A 127 -7.60 -12.26 18.71
C ASN A 127 -8.70 -11.62 17.86
N SER A 128 -9.34 -10.55 18.35
CA SER A 128 -10.36 -9.82 17.59
C SER A 128 -9.76 -9.16 16.35
N THR A 129 -8.61 -8.51 16.49
CA THR A 129 -7.88 -7.87 15.40
C THR A 129 -7.45 -8.90 14.37
N HIS A 130 -6.91 -10.04 14.81
CA HIS A 130 -6.54 -11.14 13.91
C HIS A 130 -7.73 -11.66 13.10
N GLY A 131 -8.89 -11.89 13.73
CA GLY A 131 -10.09 -12.31 13.02
C GLY A 131 -10.61 -11.27 12.02
N ALA A 132 -10.42 -9.98 12.28
CA ALA A 132 -10.77 -8.92 11.33
C ALA A 132 -9.85 -8.91 10.10
N PHE A 133 -8.54 -9.13 10.31
CA PHE A 133 -7.59 -9.25 9.19
C PHE A 133 -7.83 -10.50 8.34
N GLU A 134 -8.16 -11.63 8.97
CA GLU A 134 -8.51 -12.86 8.25
C GLU A 134 -9.75 -12.65 7.36
N ALA A 135 -10.80 -12.02 7.90
CA ALA A 135 -11.99 -11.68 7.11
C ALA A 135 -11.68 -10.73 5.95
N TYR A 136 -10.85 -9.71 6.16
CA TYR A 136 -10.43 -8.80 5.09
C TYR A 136 -9.61 -9.52 4.01
N ALA A 137 -8.72 -10.43 4.41
CA ALA A 137 -7.92 -11.22 3.49
C ALA A 137 -8.80 -12.16 2.64
N ASP A 138 -9.81 -12.79 3.23
CA ASP A 138 -10.79 -13.62 2.54
C ASP A 138 -11.62 -12.81 1.54
N ASP A 139 -12.13 -11.64 1.96
CA ASP A 139 -12.88 -10.72 1.10
C ASP A 139 -12.01 -10.24 -0.07
N PHE A 140 -10.76 -9.84 0.21
CA PHE A 140 -9.81 -9.43 -0.83
C PHE A 140 -9.51 -10.57 -1.81
N ALA A 141 -9.31 -11.79 -1.33
CA ALA A 141 -9.08 -12.94 -2.19
C ALA A 141 -10.29 -13.24 -3.09
N ALA A 142 -11.51 -13.10 -2.56
CA ALA A 142 -12.74 -13.24 -3.32
C ALA A 142 -12.89 -12.16 -4.39
N ASP A 143 -12.61 -10.90 -4.06
CA ASP A 143 -12.65 -9.78 -4.99
C ASP A 143 -11.61 -9.95 -6.11
N VAL A 144 -10.38 -10.34 -5.77
CA VAL A 144 -9.33 -10.64 -6.77
C VAL A 144 -9.75 -11.81 -7.67
N ALA A 145 -10.36 -12.86 -7.12
CA ALA A 145 -10.87 -13.97 -7.92
C ALA A 145 -11.98 -13.51 -8.89
N ALA A 146 -12.90 -12.66 -8.43
CA ALA A 146 -13.97 -12.11 -9.26
C ALA A 146 -13.43 -11.18 -10.36
N LEU A 147 -12.44 -10.33 -10.05
CA LEU A 147 -11.81 -9.45 -11.04
C LEU A 147 -10.95 -10.21 -12.06
N ARG A 148 -10.34 -11.34 -11.65
CA ARG A 148 -9.58 -12.22 -12.54
C ARG A 148 -10.48 -13.07 -13.42
N ASP A 149 -11.75 -13.25 -13.05
CA ASP A 149 -12.71 -13.98 -13.86
C ASP A 149 -13.17 -13.12 -15.06
N ILE A 150 -12.32 -13.09 -16.08
CA ILE A 150 -12.59 -12.45 -17.37
C ILE A 150 -13.25 -13.41 -18.36
N SER A 151 -13.77 -14.55 -17.90
CA SER A 151 -14.31 -15.61 -18.77
C SER A 151 -15.48 -15.09 -19.62
N ASP A 152 -16.35 -14.27 -19.03
CA ASP A 152 -17.48 -13.65 -19.74
C ASP A 152 -17.00 -12.65 -20.81
N LEU A 153 -15.94 -11.90 -20.54
CA LEU A 153 -15.35 -10.98 -21.51
C LEU A 153 -14.70 -11.75 -22.67
N VAL A 154 -13.98 -12.84 -22.37
CA VAL A 154 -13.39 -13.71 -23.40
C VAL A 154 -14.49 -14.33 -24.26
N ALA A 155 -15.56 -14.84 -23.65
CA ALA A 155 -16.70 -15.37 -24.38
C ALA A 155 -17.37 -14.32 -25.28
N ALA A 156 -17.56 -13.09 -24.78
CA ALA A 156 -18.12 -12.00 -25.59
C ALA A 156 -17.20 -11.59 -26.76
N ILE A 157 -15.88 -11.66 -26.57
CA ILE A 157 -14.91 -11.41 -27.65
C ILE A 157 -14.98 -12.52 -28.70
N ASP A 158 -15.09 -13.79 -28.27
CA ASP A 158 -15.21 -14.93 -29.17
C ASP A 158 -16.52 -14.85 -29.98
N ASP A 159 -17.65 -14.54 -29.32
CA ASP A 159 -18.95 -14.31 -29.98
C ASP A 159 -18.85 -13.18 -31.03
N PHE A 160 -18.21 -12.06 -30.68
CA PHE A 160 -18.02 -10.94 -31.61
C PHE A 160 -17.11 -11.32 -32.81
N GLN A 161 -16.09 -12.14 -32.58
CA GLN A 161 -15.25 -12.66 -33.66
C GLN A 161 -16.04 -13.58 -34.60
N GLU A 162 -16.91 -14.44 -34.07
CA GLU A 162 -17.79 -15.28 -34.89
C GLU A 162 -18.77 -14.43 -35.72
N GLU A 163 -19.36 -13.39 -35.13
CA GLU A 163 -20.21 -12.45 -35.86
C GLU A 163 -19.44 -11.75 -36.99
N PHE A 164 -18.21 -11.30 -36.74
CA PHE A 164 -17.38 -10.66 -37.77
C PHE A 164 -17.04 -11.61 -38.92
N ILE A 165 -16.71 -12.87 -38.61
CA ILE A 165 -16.49 -13.92 -39.62
C ILE A 165 -17.76 -14.14 -40.45
N ALA A 166 -18.93 -14.24 -39.80
CA ALA A 166 -20.18 -14.44 -40.50
C ALA A 166 -20.54 -13.26 -41.43
N VAL A 167 -20.27 -12.03 -40.99
CA VAL A 167 -20.44 -10.83 -41.83
C VAL A 167 -19.47 -10.85 -43.00
N GLN A 168 -18.20 -11.20 -42.78
CA GLN A 168 -17.21 -11.33 -43.85
C GLN A 168 -17.63 -12.37 -44.88
N ASP A 169 -18.06 -13.56 -44.45
CA ASP A 169 -18.57 -14.62 -45.34
C ASP A 169 -19.79 -14.13 -46.15
N ALA A 170 -20.69 -13.36 -45.53
CA ALA A 170 -21.82 -12.77 -46.23
C ALA A 170 -21.39 -11.77 -47.31
N PHE A 171 -20.38 -10.93 -47.04
CA PHE A 171 -19.81 -10.02 -48.03
C PHE A 171 -19.10 -10.76 -49.16
N ASP A 172 -18.32 -11.81 -48.86
CA ASP A 172 -17.63 -12.62 -49.86
C ASP A 172 -18.63 -13.33 -50.78
N ASN A 173 -19.72 -13.87 -50.22
CA ASN A 173 -20.82 -14.45 -51.00
C ASN A 173 -21.50 -13.40 -51.89
N TYR A 174 -21.84 -12.23 -51.33
CA TYR A 174 -22.44 -11.14 -52.10
C TYR A 174 -21.54 -10.66 -53.24
N ALA A 175 -20.24 -10.50 -52.99
CA ALA A 175 -19.27 -10.12 -54.02
C ALA A 175 -19.20 -11.18 -55.13
N GLY A 176 -19.19 -12.47 -54.77
CA GLY A 176 -19.23 -13.57 -55.73
C GLY A 176 -20.50 -13.60 -56.58
N ASP A 177 -21.67 -13.37 -55.96
CA ASP A 177 -22.96 -13.29 -56.67
C ASP A 177 -22.98 -12.08 -57.62
N PHE A 178 -22.51 -10.92 -57.16
CA PHE A 178 -22.42 -9.70 -57.97
C PHE A 178 -21.50 -9.89 -59.19
N ASP A 179 -20.32 -10.48 -59.01
CA ASP A 179 -19.40 -10.78 -60.12
C ASP A 179 -20.06 -11.71 -61.14
N ALA A 180 -20.80 -12.74 -60.68
CA ALA A 180 -21.53 -13.66 -61.55
C ALA A 180 -22.66 -12.96 -62.34
N GLU A 181 -23.39 -12.04 -61.70
CA GLU A 181 -24.42 -11.23 -62.37
C GLU A 181 -23.82 -10.30 -63.43
N ILE A 182 -22.67 -9.69 -63.15
CA ILE A 182 -21.94 -8.85 -64.12
C ILE A 182 -21.47 -9.69 -65.31
N ASP A 183 -20.92 -10.87 -65.08
CA ASP A 183 -20.53 -11.79 -66.16
C ASP A 183 -21.74 -12.22 -67.01
N GLN A 184 -22.88 -12.50 -66.37
CA GLN A 184 -24.11 -12.83 -67.07
C GLN A 184 -24.63 -11.64 -67.89
N LEU A 185 -24.57 -10.42 -67.35
CA LEU A 185 -24.94 -9.20 -68.05
C LEU A 185 -24.04 -8.98 -69.27
N HIS A 186 -22.73 -9.14 -69.12
CA HIS A 186 -21.79 -9.04 -70.23
C HIS A 186 -22.07 -10.07 -71.33
N ALA A 187 -22.37 -11.32 -70.96
CA ALA A 187 -22.76 -12.34 -71.92
C ALA A 187 -24.06 -11.95 -72.66
N ALA A 188 -25.07 -11.46 -71.95
CA ALA A 188 -26.32 -11.01 -72.55
C ALA A 188 -26.13 -9.82 -73.50
N ILE A 189 -25.26 -8.86 -73.14
CA ILE A 189 -24.90 -7.73 -74.01
C ILE A 189 -24.16 -8.22 -75.26
N ALA A 190 -23.25 -9.18 -75.13
CA ALA A 190 -22.54 -9.76 -76.28
C ALA A 190 -23.51 -10.46 -77.24
N ASP A 191 -24.42 -11.29 -76.71
CA ASP A 191 -25.47 -11.94 -77.51
C ASP A 191 -26.37 -10.93 -78.21
N GLN A 192 -26.71 -9.82 -77.53
CA GLN A 192 -27.51 -8.75 -78.10
C GLN A 192 -26.75 -8.00 -79.21
N HIS A 193 -25.45 -7.76 -79.03
CA HIS A 193 -24.60 -7.15 -80.04
C HIS A 193 -24.52 -8.03 -81.29
N ASP A 194 -24.29 -9.34 -81.13
CA ASP A 194 -24.26 -10.31 -82.23
C ASP A 194 -25.61 -10.35 -82.98
N SER A 195 -26.73 -10.27 -82.26
CA SER A 195 -28.08 -10.18 -82.85
C SER A 195 -28.29 -8.89 -83.66
N PHE A 196 -27.80 -7.75 -83.16
CA PHE A 196 -27.84 -6.50 -83.90
C PHE A 196 -26.96 -6.54 -85.14
N ASP A 197 -25.74 -7.08 -85.04
CA ASP A 197 -24.84 -7.25 -86.17
C ASP A 197 -25.47 -8.14 -87.24
N ALA A 198 -26.07 -9.28 -86.86
CA ALA A 198 -26.79 -10.15 -87.77
C ALA A 198 -28.00 -9.44 -88.44
N THR A 199 -28.72 -8.62 -87.69
CA THR A 199 -29.83 -7.81 -88.23
C THR A 199 -29.32 -6.75 -89.20
N ALA A 200 -28.20 -6.10 -88.88
CA ALA A 200 -27.56 -5.11 -89.74
C ALA A 200 -27.05 -5.74 -91.05
N ASP A 201 -26.44 -6.92 -90.97
CA ASP A 201 -26.01 -7.70 -92.13
C ASP A 201 -27.21 -8.12 -93.00
N ALA A 202 -28.28 -8.65 -92.39
CA ALA A 202 -29.50 -9.01 -93.11
C ALA A 202 -30.16 -7.80 -93.78
N PHE A 203 -30.17 -6.63 -93.13
CA PHE A 203 -30.67 -5.40 -93.73
C PHE A 203 -29.76 -4.91 -94.87
N ALA A 204 -28.45 -5.05 -94.74
CA ALA A 204 -27.50 -4.72 -95.80
C ALA A 204 -27.70 -5.61 -97.03
N GLU A 205 -27.93 -6.91 -96.83
CA GLU A 205 -28.25 -7.88 -97.88
C GLU A 205 -29.60 -7.57 -98.54
N TYR A 206 -30.66 -7.36 -97.75
CA TYR A 206 -31.97 -6.95 -98.25
C TYR A 206 -31.88 -5.67 -99.08
N ARG A 207 -31.13 -4.67 -98.60
CA ARG A 207 -30.92 -3.42 -99.33
C ARG A 207 -30.22 -3.67 -100.66
N ASP A 208 -29.16 -4.49 -100.69
CA ASP A 208 -28.45 -4.82 -101.93
C ASP A 208 -29.35 -5.57 -102.93
N GLU A 209 -30.13 -6.54 -102.46
CA GLU A 209 -31.12 -7.27 -103.27
C GLU A 209 -32.21 -6.33 -103.81
N PHE A 210 -32.85 -5.53 -102.95
CA PHE A 210 -33.87 -4.57 -103.37
C PHE A 210 -33.35 -3.60 -104.42
N TYR A 211 -32.18 -2.98 -104.20
CA TYR A 211 -31.63 -2.02 -105.16
C TYR A 211 -31.17 -2.68 -106.46
N ARG A 212 -30.41 -3.78 -106.38
CA ARG A 212 -29.79 -4.40 -107.56
C ARG A 212 -30.76 -5.25 -108.37
N ILE A 213 -31.66 -5.99 -107.71
CA ILE A 213 -32.55 -6.91 -108.42
C ILE A 213 -33.85 -6.21 -108.76
N GLU A 214 -34.52 -5.58 -107.79
CA GLU A 214 -35.87 -5.05 -108.03
C GLU A 214 -35.82 -3.67 -108.69
N VAL A 215 -35.08 -2.73 -108.09
CA VAL A 215 -35.02 -1.34 -108.59
C VAL A 215 -34.24 -1.27 -109.90
N GLU A 216 -33.08 -1.91 -110.01
CA GLU A 216 -32.28 -1.87 -111.24
C GLU A 216 -33.02 -2.55 -112.41
N ALA A 217 -33.67 -3.70 -112.18
CA ALA A 217 -34.49 -4.34 -113.23
C ALA A 217 -35.73 -3.52 -113.59
N LEU A 218 -36.35 -2.83 -112.63
CA LEU A 218 -37.44 -1.90 -112.93
C LEU A 218 -36.93 -0.72 -113.76
N LEU A 219 -35.78 -0.15 -113.41
CA LEU A 219 -35.15 0.93 -114.17
C LEU A 219 -34.77 0.47 -115.58
N GLU A 220 -34.28 -0.75 -115.74
CA GLU A 220 -33.99 -1.36 -117.04
C GLU A 220 -35.26 -1.58 -117.85
N ALA A 221 -36.32 -2.15 -117.25
CA ALA A 221 -37.61 -2.33 -117.91
C ALA A 221 -38.26 -1.00 -118.33
N ILE A 222 -38.11 0.06 -117.53
CA ILE A 222 -38.54 1.41 -117.90
C ILE A 222 -37.73 1.91 -119.09
N ASN A 223 -36.42 1.68 -119.10
CA ASN A 223 -35.55 2.07 -120.22
C ASN A 223 -35.92 1.33 -121.51
N ASP A 224 -36.12 0.01 -121.44
CA ASP A 224 -36.59 -0.81 -122.55
C ASP A 224 -37.95 -0.33 -123.07
N PHE A 225 -38.90 -0.05 -122.17
CA PHE A 225 -40.21 0.50 -122.55
C PHE A 225 -40.10 1.87 -123.23
N GLN A 226 -39.21 2.74 -122.73
CA GLN A 226 -38.93 4.02 -123.38
C GLN A 226 -38.33 3.83 -124.79
N GLN A 227 -37.47 2.83 -124.96
CA GLN A 227 -36.93 2.47 -126.26
C GLN A 227 -38.02 1.92 -127.19
N ASP A 228 -38.87 1.00 -126.73
CA ASP A 228 -39.99 0.45 -127.49
C ASP A 228 -40.96 1.54 -127.95
N ILE A 229 -41.28 2.52 -127.09
CA ILE A 229 -42.06 3.70 -127.48
C ILE A 229 -41.34 4.48 -128.57
N GLY A 230 -40.02 4.66 -128.44
CA GLY A 230 -39.19 5.29 -129.47
C GLY A 230 -39.26 4.57 -130.81
N ASP A 231 -39.14 3.24 -130.80
CA ASP A 231 -39.19 2.39 -131.98
C ASP A 231 -40.59 2.36 -132.61
N PHE A 232 -41.64 2.19 -131.80
CA PHE A 232 -43.03 2.26 -132.26
C PHE A 232 -43.35 3.61 -132.91
N ARG A 233 -42.83 4.71 -132.34
CA ARG A 233 -42.98 6.04 -132.92
C ARG A 233 -42.27 6.13 -134.28
N ALA A 234 -41.07 5.58 -134.41
CA ALA A 234 -40.36 5.54 -135.68
C ALA A 234 -41.06 4.65 -136.73
N GLU A 235 -41.64 3.51 -136.33
CA GLU A 235 -42.47 2.68 -137.21
C GLU A 235 -43.74 3.40 -137.64
N PHE A 236 -44.39 4.11 -136.73
CA PHE A 236 -45.58 4.91 -137.04
C PHE A 236 -45.23 6.01 -138.03
N GLU A 237 -44.14 6.75 -137.82
CA GLU A 237 -43.63 7.74 -138.78
C GLU A 237 -43.33 7.10 -140.14
N THR A 238 -42.72 5.90 -140.16
CA THR A 238 -42.47 5.16 -141.40
C THR A 238 -43.77 4.73 -142.10
N THR A 239 -44.77 4.32 -141.34
CA THR A 239 -46.09 3.90 -141.84
C THR A 239 -46.87 5.10 -142.35
N GLU A 240 -46.78 6.23 -141.66
CA GLU A 240 -47.33 7.51 -142.08
C GLU A 240 -46.70 7.94 -143.41
N ASP A 241 -45.38 7.89 -143.53
CA ASP A 241 -44.66 8.14 -144.78
C ASP A 241 -45.10 7.19 -145.90
N ALA A 242 -45.26 5.90 -145.60
CA ALA A 242 -45.72 4.90 -146.55
C ALA A 242 -47.18 5.13 -146.97
N PHE A 243 -48.05 5.56 -146.05
CA PHE A 243 -49.44 5.89 -146.33
C PHE A 243 -49.53 7.16 -147.17
N VAL A 244 -48.72 8.18 -146.89
CA VAL A 244 -48.59 9.38 -147.71
C VAL A 244 -48.13 9.00 -149.12
N ALA A 245 -47.15 8.10 -149.25
CA ALA A 245 -46.71 7.57 -150.54
C ALA A 245 -47.83 6.78 -151.27
N PHE A 246 -48.57 5.92 -150.56
CA PHE A 246 -49.69 5.17 -151.11
C PHE A 246 -50.84 6.08 -151.56
N ALA A 247 -51.22 7.06 -150.74
CA ALA A 247 -52.24 8.05 -151.08
C ALA A 247 -51.84 8.82 -152.35
N ARG A 248 -50.55 9.18 -152.47
CA ARG A 248 -50.00 9.82 -153.68
C ARG A 248 -50.11 8.92 -154.93
N ASP A 249 -49.80 7.63 -154.81
CA ASP A 249 -49.86 6.66 -155.91
C ASP A 249 -51.32 6.33 -156.33
N PHE A 250 -52.22 6.17 -155.36
CA PHE A 250 -53.61 5.76 -155.60
C PHE A 250 -54.47 6.90 -156.16
N TYR A 251 -54.31 8.11 -155.62
CA TYR A 251 -55.11 9.27 -156.03
C TYR A 251 -54.45 10.10 -157.12
N GLY A 252 -53.22 9.78 -157.53
CA GLY A 252 -52.47 10.52 -158.55
C GLY A 252 -52.11 11.95 -158.13
N HIS A 253 -52.45 12.35 -156.90
CA HIS A 253 -51.93 13.51 -156.20
C HIS A 253 -51.95 13.22 -154.69
N GLU A 254 -51.05 13.88 -153.98
CA GLU A 254 -50.95 13.83 -152.52
C GLU A 254 -52.26 14.30 -151.89
N ILE A 255 -53.01 13.40 -151.24
CA ILE A 255 -54.07 13.83 -150.31
C ILE A 255 -53.34 14.49 -149.15
N THR A 256 -53.09 15.78 -149.28
CA THR A 256 -52.66 16.60 -148.15
C THR A 256 -53.78 16.54 -147.13
N ALA A 257 -53.45 16.12 -145.91
CA ALA A 257 -54.36 15.96 -144.77
C ALA A 257 -55.03 17.28 -144.30
N GLU A 258 -55.07 18.32 -145.14
CA GLU A 258 -55.77 19.57 -144.87
C GLU A 258 -57.26 19.55 -145.21
N GLU A 259 -57.79 18.56 -145.96
CA GLU A 259 -59.25 18.46 -146.16
C GLU A 259 -59.96 17.49 -145.18
N GLY A 260 -59.22 16.80 -144.30
CA GLY A 260 -59.77 15.76 -143.41
C GLY A 260 -59.78 16.09 -141.91
N ALA A 261 -59.25 17.23 -141.48
CA ALA A 261 -58.99 17.50 -140.06
C ALA A 261 -59.69 18.75 -139.52
N ALA A 262 -60.94 19.01 -139.95
CA ALA A 262 -61.79 20.08 -139.42
C ALA A 262 -63.00 19.49 -138.69
N GLU A 263 -62.78 18.66 -137.66
CA GLU A 263 -63.69 18.41 -136.53
C GLU A 263 -62.98 17.50 -135.51
N ALA A 264 -61.93 18.04 -134.89
CA ALA A 264 -61.27 17.43 -133.73
C ALA A 264 -61.10 18.53 -132.68
N GLU A 265 -62.21 18.96 -132.08
CA GLU A 265 -62.14 19.69 -130.81
C GLU A 265 -61.96 18.67 -129.69
N ALA A 266 -60.81 18.82 -129.04
CA ALA A 266 -60.39 18.10 -127.87
C ALA A 266 -61.31 18.41 -126.68
N GLU A 267 -61.78 17.37 -125.99
CA GLU A 267 -62.30 17.49 -124.63
C GLU A 267 -61.35 16.80 -123.63
N PRO A 268 -61.19 17.37 -122.42
CA PRO A 268 -60.10 17.08 -121.51
C PRO A 268 -60.41 15.89 -120.62
N VAL A 269 -59.43 15.02 -120.40
CA VAL A 269 -59.48 14.05 -119.31
C VAL A 269 -58.91 14.72 -118.07
N GLU A 270 -59.81 15.31 -117.29
CA GLU A 270 -59.61 15.44 -115.85
C GLU A 270 -59.64 14.06 -115.21
N ALA A 271 -58.71 13.81 -114.30
CA ALA A 271 -58.79 12.74 -113.33
C ALA A 271 -57.95 13.13 -112.10
N ASP A 272 -58.62 13.87 -111.22
CA ASP A 272 -58.34 13.93 -109.78
C ASP A 272 -58.21 12.53 -109.16
N ALA A 273 -57.32 12.40 -108.17
CA ALA A 273 -57.37 11.55 -106.98
C ALA A 273 -56.00 11.68 -106.30
N ASP A 274 -55.76 12.61 -105.38
CA ASP A 274 -56.26 12.63 -104.00
C ASP A 274 -56.12 11.28 -103.28
N VAL A 275 -55.01 11.15 -102.53
CA VAL A 275 -54.90 10.27 -101.35
C VAL A 275 -54.02 10.99 -100.33
N GLU A 276 -54.70 11.76 -99.48
CA GLU A 276 -54.31 12.00 -98.08
C GLU A 276 -54.03 10.67 -97.35
N ALA A 277 -53.00 10.63 -96.48
CA ALA A 277 -53.05 9.93 -95.18
C ALA A 277 -51.71 10.12 -94.41
N GLU A 278 -51.67 11.18 -93.61
CA GLU A 278 -51.28 11.22 -92.19
C GLU A 278 -50.66 9.93 -91.58
N ALA A 279 -49.46 10.07 -90.98
CA ALA A 279 -49.06 9.31 -89.80
C ALA A 279 -47.98 10.08 -89.03
N GLU A 280 -48.42 10.96 -88.13
CA GLU A 280 -47.59 11.49 -87.05
C GLU A 280 -47.21 10.36 -86.09
N VAL A 281 -45.92 10.25 -85.78
CA VAL A 281 -45.39 9.39 -84.72
C VAL A 281 -44.67 10.28 -83.71
N SER A 282 -45.35 10.54 -82.60
CA SER A 282 -44.81 11.15 -81.38
C SER A 282 -44.00 10.12 -80.60
N PRO A 283 -42.76 10.41 -80.18
CA PRO A 283 -42.13 9.74 -79.05
C PRO A 283 -42.51 10.48 -77.76
N ASP A 284 -43.49 9.90 -77.08
CA ASP A 284 -44.01 10.25 -75.76
C ASP A 284 -43.15 9.59 -74.66
N GLU A 285 -42.76 10.39 -73.66
CA GLU A 285 -42.65 10.10 -72.21
C GLU A 285 -42.00 8.80 -71.68
N ALA A 286 -41.03 8.98 -70.76
CA ALA A 286 -40.93 8.36 -69.42
C ALA A 286 -39.49 8.55 -68.90
N GLY A 287 -39.23 9.37 -67.89
CA GLY A 287 -39.38 9.05 -66.46
C GLY A 287 -38.03 8.50 -65.95
N GLY A 288 -37.24 9.15 -65.09
CA GLY A 288 -37.59 9.95 -63.92
C GLY A 288 -37.44 9.08 -62.68
N GLU A 289 -36.25 9.03 -62.08
CA GLU A 289 -36.08 8.51 -60.72
C GLU A 289 -35.02 9.31 -59.96
N SER A 290 -35.51 9.88 -58.85
CA SER A 290 -34.81 10.73 -57.90
C SER A 290 -34.08 9.87 -56.87
N ALA A 291 -32.79 10.11 -56.68
CA ALA A 291 -32.09 9.70 -55.46
C ALA A 291 -31.80 10.95 -54.64
N GLY A 292 -32.72 11.24 -53.72
CA GLY A 292 -32.44 12.10 -52.58
C GLY A 292 -31.99 11.20 -51.44
N THR A 293 -30.83 11.52 -50.86
CA THR A 293 -30.47 11.09 -49.51
C THR A 293 -29.78 12.28 -48.86
N GLU A 294 -30.55 12.94 -47.99
CA GLU A 294 -30.09 13.84 -46.94
C GLU A 294 -29.30 13.04 -45.88
N GLU A 295 -28.76 13.74 -44.87
CA GLU A 295 -28.09 13.25 -43.65
C GLU A 295 -26.55 13.27 -43.69
N GLU A 296 -25.85 13.76 -42.68
CA GLU A 296 -26.16 14.69 -41.59
C GLU A 296 -24.80 15.21 -41.13
N GLU A 297 -24.76 16.46 -40.69
CA GLU A 297 -23.58 17.07 -40.10
C GLU A 297 -23.27 16.41 -38.74
N THR A 298 -22.16 15.67 -38.63
CA THR A 298 -21.60 15.33 -37.31
C THR A 298 -20.37 16.18 -37.03
N GLU A 299 -20.56 17.19 -36.19
CA GLU A 299 -19.51 17.97 -35.55
C GLU A 299 -18.63 17.07 -34.65
N PRO A 300 -17.29 17.11 -34.76
CA PRO A 300 -16.43 16.56 -33.72
C PRO A 300 -16.31 17.58 -32.59
N ALA A 301 -16.99 17.25 -31.49
CA ALA A 301 -16.95 17.95 -30.21
C ALA A 301 -15.51 18.12 -29.70
N GLU A 302 -15.24 19.32 -29.21
CA GLU A 302 -14.01 19.72 -28.53
C GLU A 302 -13.85 18.95 -27.21
N VAL A 303 -12.78 18.18 -27.08
CA VAL A 303 -12.37 17.58 -25.81
C VAL A 303 -11.36 18.53 -25.16
N GLU A 304 -11.89 19.45 -24.35
CA GLU A 304 -11.13 20.11 -23.28
C GLU A 304 -10.74 19.05 -22.24
N THR A 305 -9.48 18.67 -22.18
CA THR A 305 -8.91 18.08 -20.96
C THR A 305 -7.96 19.07 -20.32
N ALA A 306 -8.54 19.81 -19.38
CA ALA A 306 -7.85 20.68 -18.45
C ALA A 306 -6.86 19.90 -17.57
N ALA A 307 -5.72 20.52 -17.33
CA ALA A 307 -4.69 20.10 -16.39
C ALA A 307 -5.21 20.02 -14.95
N PRO A 308 -4.76 19.02 -14.18
CA PRO A 308 -4.66 19.12 -12.74
C PRO A 308 -3.19 19.35 -12.34
N GLU A 309 -2.90 20.56 -11.87
CA GLU A 309 -1.81 20.84 -10.95
C GLU A 309 -2.13 20.18 -9.61
N VAL A 310 -1.26 19.30 -9.11
CA VAL A 310 -1.23 18.91 -7.69
C VAL A 310 0.23 18.86 -7.25
N GLU A 311 0.61 19.87 -6.48
CA GLU A 311 1.82 19.90 -5.68
C GLU A 311 1.66 19.06 -4.40
N GLY A 312 2.79 18.50 -3.92
CA GLY A 312 3.06 18.38 -2.48
C GLY A 312 2.92 17.00 -1.81
N SER A 313 4.04 16.28 -1.78
CA SER A 313 4.70 15.47 -0.71
C SER A 313 4.05 15.28 0.69
N PRO A 314 4.66 14.50 1.62
CA PRO A 314 4.88 13.04 1.65
C PRO A 314 4.50 12.40 3.03
N ALA A 315 4.36 11.08 3.12
CA ALA A 315 4.60 10.23 4.32
C ALA A 315 4.22 8.77 3.96
N ASP A 316 5.16 7.82 3.88
CA ASP A 316 5.76 7.05 4.97
C ASP A 316 4.80 6.03 5.61
N THR A 317 4.93 4.76 5.18
CA THR A 317 4.61 3.45 5.82
C THR A 317 4.70 2.42 4.67
N ALA A 318 5.79 1.68 4.46
CA ALA A 318 6.33 0.59 5.28
C ALA A 318 5.24 -0.44 5.63
N ASP A 319 5.12 -1.53 4.84
CA ASP A 319 5.10 -2.91 5.39
C ASP A 319 5.12 -3.99 4.29
N GLU A 320 6.15 -4.83 4.36
CA GLU A 320 6.12 -6.30 4.30
C GLU A 320 5.43 -7.00 3.12
N ALA A 321 6.25 -7.50 2.19
CA ALA A 321 5.97 -8.74 1.49
C ALA A 321 7.29 -9.48 1.23
N GLU A 322 7.47 -10.55 2.00
CA GLU A 322 8.50 -11.57 1.87
C GLU A 322 8.57 -12.10 0.43
N ASP A 323 9.76 -12.06 -0.17
CA ASP A 323 10.13 -13.10 -1.13
C ASP A 323 11.63 -13.39 -1.01
N THR A 324 11.89 -14.53 -0.41
CA THR A 324 13.18 -15.19 -0.22
C THR A 324 13.69 -15.74 -1.54
N GLU A 325 14.60 -15.07 -2.25
CA GLU A 325 15.53 -15.76 -3.17
C GLU A 325 16.87 -15.00 -3.29
N ALA A 326 17.95 -15.75 -3.06
CA ALA A 326 19.32 -15.53 -3.52
C ALA A 326 20.09 -14.31 -2.99
N GLU A 327 20.85 -14.55 -1.92
CA GLU A 327 22.03 -13.79 -1.49
C GLU A 327 23.06 -13.72 -2.64
N GLU A 328 22.90 -12.76 -3.56
CA GLU A 328 24.06 -12.16 -4.22
C GLU A 328 24.44 -10.93 -3.40
N GLU A 329 25.51 -11.08 -2.61
CA GLU A 329 26.24 -9.99 -1.97
C GLU A 329 26.69 -9.00 -3.05
N THR A 330 25.80 -8.10 -3.45
CA THR A 330 26.22 -6.87 -4.11
C THR A 330 26.96 -6.08 -3.05
N GLU A 331 28.30 -6.16 -3.10
CA GLU A 331 29.20 -5.20 -2.46
C GLU A 331 28.74 -3.80 -2.90
N GLU A 332 27.80 -3.20 -2.15
CA GLU A 332 27.46 -1.80 -2.28
C GLU A 332 28.74 -1.04 -1.96
N GLU A 333 29.42 -0.61 -3.02
CA GLU A 333 30.66 0.17 -2.95
C GLU A 333 30.42 1.33 -1.98
N ALA A 334 31.04 1.22 -0.80
CA ALA A 334 30.98 2.23 0.22
C ALA A 334 31.29 3.60 -0.43
N PRO A 335 30.40 4.59 -0.33
CA PRO A 335 30.62 5.90 -0.93
C PRO A 335 32.00 6.43 -0.51
N GLU A 336 32.82 6.80 -1.50
CA GLU A 336 34.27 6.99 -1.35
C GLU A 336 34.66 7.94 -0.20
N ASP A 337 33.76 8.87 0.16
CA ASP A 337 33.97 9.90 1.17
C ASP A 337 33.30 9.59 2.54
N MET A 338 32.95 8.34 2.83
CA MET A 338 32.32 7.95 4.10
C MET A 338 32.99 6.77 4.80
N VAL A 339 32.87 6.75 6.13
CA VAL A 339 33.31 5.69 7.04
C VAL A 339 32.08 5.03 7.66
N GLN A 340 32.07 3.70 7.69
CA GLN A 340 30.99 2.94 8.31
C GLN A 340 31.25 2.79 9.80
N CYS A 341 30.28 3.14 10.64
CA CYS A 341 30.31 2.79 12.05
C CYS A 341 30.07 1.29 12.21
N ARG A 342 31.00 0.57 12.84
CA ARG A 342 30.88 -0.87 13.02
C ARG A 342 29.85 -1.31 14.06
N VAL A 343 29.35 -0.37 14.87
CA VAL A 343 28.32 -0.65 15.87
C VAL A 343 26.92 -0.62 15.25
N CYS A 344 26.60 0.41 14.46
CA CYS A 344 25.27 0.55 13.84
C CYS A 344 25.21 0.19 12.36
N GLY A 345 26.34 0.06 11.66
CA GLY A 345 26.39 -0.21 10.22
C GLY A 345 26.16 1.02 9.33
N GLU A 346 25.88 2.19 9.91
CA GLU A 346 25.60 3.43 9.17
C GLU A 346 26.88 4.14 8.68
N TYR A 347 26.76 4.88 7.58
CA TYR A 347 27.87 5.63 6.96
C TYR A 347 27.89 7.10 7.42
N TYR A 348 29.07 7.59 7.80
CA TYR A 348 29.30 8.95 8.25
C TYR A 348 30.52 9.58 7.57
N GLN A 349 30.55 10.90 7.47
CA GLN A 349 31.75 11.62 7.03
C GLN A 349 32.89 11.57 8.07
N ALA A 350 32.54 11.36 9.35
CA ALA A 350 33.49 11.09 10.41
C ALA A 350 32.79 10.42 11.59
N ILE A 351 33.41 9.40 12.17
CA ILE A 351 32.99 8.83 13.45
C ILE A 351 33.47 9.79 14.54
N THR A 352 32.52 10.52 15.14
CA THR A 352 32.78 11.52 16.16
C THR A 352 32.34 11.03 17.54
N GLU A 353 32.88 11.64 18.59
CA GLU A 353 32.54 11.29 19.97
C GLU A 353 31.05 11.45 20.30
N PRO A 354 30.31 12.46 19.81
CA PRO A 354 28.86 12.53 19.99
C PRO A 354 28.09 11.34 19.40
N HIS A 355 28.58 10.76 18.30
CA HIS A 355 27.98 9.56 17.73
C HIS A 355 28.31 8.32 18.57
N LEU A 356 29.55 8.15 19.02
CA LEU A 356 29.89 7.01 19.88
C LEU A 356 29.19 7.05 21.24
N GLN A 357 28.83 8.25 21.73
CA GLN A 357 27.96 8.39 22.91
C GLN A 357 26.57 7.80 22.71
N THR A 358 26.05 7.71 21.48
CA THR A 358 24.77 7.00 21.24
C THR A 358 24.91 5.48 21.38
N HIS A 359 26.15 5.00 21.48
CA HIS A 359 26.51 3.60 21.74
C HIS A 359 27.15 3.40 23.11
N ASP A 360 27.11 4.42 23.99
CA ASP A 360 27.78 4.41 25.30
C ASP A 360 29.29 4.10 25.21
N MET A 361 29.94 4.51 24.12
CA MET A 361 31.37 4.27 23.89
C MET A 361 32.14 5.59 23.72
N THR A 362 33.40 5.56 24.15
CA THR A 362 34.41 6.58 23.82
C THR A 362 35.19 6.19 22.57
N ILE A 363 35.91 7.13 21.96
CA ILE A 363 36.80 6.85 20.82
C ILE A 363 37.86 5.80 21.18
N GLN A 364 38.34 5.82 22.42
CA GLN A 364 39.33 4.85 22.92
C GLN A 364 38.74 3.44 22.98
N GLU A 365 37.55 3.29 23.58
CA GLU A 365 36.85 2.00 23.65
C GLU A 365 36.52 1.45 22.27
N TYR A 366 36.10 2.32 21.34
CA TYR A 366 35.84 1.93 19.95
C TYR A 366 37.09 1.39 19.25
N ARG A 367 38.27 2.00 19.48
CA ARG A 367 39.54 1.51 18.94
C ARG A 367 40.03 0.24 19.63
N ASP A 368 39.80 0.12 20.93
CA ASP A 368 40.18 -1.09 21.68
C ASP A 368 39.36 -2.30 21.22
N GLU A 369 38.09 -2.10 20.84
CA GLU A 369 37.21 -3.17 20.36
C GLU A 369 37.39 -3.49 18.86
N TYR A 370 37.48 -2.48 18.00
CA TYR A 370 37.52 -2.68 16.54
C TYR A 370 38.92 -2.57 15.92
N GLY A 371 39.95 -2.27 16.72
CA GLY A 371 41.33 -2.13 16.29
C GLY A 371 41.80 -0.67 16.25
N GLU A 372 43.08 -0.45 16.60
CA GLU A 372 43.67 0.89 16.67
C GLU A 372 43.72 1.60 15.31
N ASP A 373 43.71 0.81 14.23
CA ASP A 373 43.74 1.25 12.83
C ASP A 373 42.33 1.46 12.23
N VAL A 374 41.26 1.40 13.03
CA VAL A 374 39.91 1.61 12.49
C VAL A 374 39.76 3.07 12.00
N PRO A 375 39.37 3.29 10.73
CA PRO A 375 39.31 4.64 10.16
C PRO A 375 38.18 5.42 10.79
N LEU A 376 38.50 6.57 11.39
CA LEU A 376 37.49 7.49 11.95
C LEU A 376 37.08 8.56 10.94
N ARG A 377 37.92 8.78 9.93
CA ARG A 377 37.70 9.68 8.79
C ARG A 377 38.04 8.98 7.49
N PRO A 378 37.46 9.42 6.36
CA PRO A 378 37.78 8.88 5.03
C PRO A 378 39.28 8.94 4.74
N ASP A 379 39.95 10.02 5.15
CA ASP A 379 41.40 10.21 4.98
C ASP A 379 42.26 9.20 5.77
N ASP A 380 41.69 8.51 6.77
CA ASP A 380 42.40 7.49 7.55
C ASP A 380 42.44 6.13 6.80
N LYS A 381 41.66 5.97 5.72
CA LYS A 381 41.69 4.80 4.84
C LYS A 381 42.87 4.90 3.85
N THR A 382 44.10 4.85 4.35
CA THR A 382 45.33 4.66 3.53
C THR A 382 46.06 3.42 3.96
#